data_AF-A0A9Q4KPP7-F1
#
_entry.id   AF-A0A9Q4KPP7-F1
#
_cell.length_a   1.000
_cell.length_b   1.000
_cell.length_c   1.000
_cell.angle_alpha   90.00
_cell.angle_beta   90.00
_cell.angle_gamma   90.00
#
_symmetry.space_group_name_H-M   'P 1'
#
loop_
_entity.id
_entity.type
_entity.pdbx_description
1 polymer ?
#
loop_
_entity_poly.entity_id
_entity_poly.type
_entity_poly.pdbx_seq_one_letter_code
_entity_poly.pdbx_strand_id
1 'polypeptide(L)'
;MKKGFSIGQMVFLIVAAIVVFKVIIPKFMNKTGGGIAIYQAASELKTGVDDIRSYYFRNGKFTNIGIMTISAGFEDKDILFDFDKPVRYGVNEKGIMNYCVEVVAKQENGGEYIYVNDTSNNSDACKEFKQHSIVQDLRKVNLAFN
;
A
#
# COMPACT_ATOMS: atom_id res chain seq x y z
N MET A 1 -30.28 12.28 -17.72
CA MET A 1 -29.90 11.06 -18.47
C MET A 1 -29.52 9.96 -17.47
N LYS A 2 -30.35 8.91 -17.32
CA LYS A 2 -30.03 7.74 -16.49
C LYS A 2 -29.03 6.88 -17.28
N LYS A 3 -27.77 6.81 -16.85
CA LYS A 3 -26.75 5.97 -17.48
C LYS A 3 -27.10 4.51 -17.17
N GLY A 4 -27.67 3.83 -18.16
CA GLY A 4 -27.95 2.39 -18.09
C GLY A 4 -26.64 1.64 -17.94
N PHE A 5 -26.54 0.84 -16.88
CA PHE A 5 -25.46 -0.10 -16.67
C PHE A 5 -25.49 -1.11 -17.84
N SER A 6 -24.44 -1.15 -18.65
CA SER A 6 -24.37 -2.07 -19.79
C SER A 6 -24.30 -3.51 -19.31
N ILE A 7 -25.03 -4.43 -19.94
CA ILE A 7 -25.03 -5.87 -19.64
C ILE A 7 -23.61 -6.45 -19.66
N GLY A 8 -22.72 -5.93 -20.51
CA GLY A 8 -21.31 -6.32 -20.54
C GLY A 8 -20.52 -5.93 -19.28
N GLN A 9 -20.83 -4.79 -18.65
CA GLN A 9 -20.23 -4.41 -17.36
C GLN A 9 -20.75 -5.28 -16.21
N MET A 10 -22.01 -5.72 -16.28
CA MET A 10 -22.59 -6.59 -15.26
C MET A 10 -21.96 -7.99 -15.28
N VAL A 11 -21.75 -8.57 -16.46
CA VAL A 11 -21.10 -9.88 -16.62
C VAL A 11 -19.65 -9.83 -16.13
N PHE A 12 -18.91 -8.77 -16.45
CA PHE A 12 -17.53 -8.61 -15.98
C PHE A 12 -17.44 -8.49 -14.45
N LEU A 13 -18.35 -7.75 -13.81
CA LEU A 13 -18.44 -7.66 -12.35
C LEU A 13 -18.76 -9.00 -11.69
N ILE A 14 -19.66 -9.79 -12.29
CA ILE A 14 -20.01 -11.13 -11.78
C ILE A 14 -18.81 -12.07 -11.86
N VAL A 15 -18.09 -12.07 -12.99
CA VAL A 15 -16.88 -12.90 -13.16
C VAL A 15 -15.78 -12.47 -12.19
N ALA A 16 -15.54 -11.16 -12.04
CA ALA A 16 -14.59 -10.63 -11.06
C ALA A 16 -14.97 -11.02 -9.63
N ALA A 17 -16.25 -10.91 -9.26
CA ALA A 17 -16.75 -11.32 -7.94
C ALA A 17 -16.54 -12.81 -7.69
N ILE A 18 -16.77 -13.67 -8.68
CA ILE A 18 -16.55 -15.13 -8.57
C ILE A 18 -15.06 -15.45 -8.39
N VAL A 19 -14.17 -14.78 -9.12
CA VAL A 19 -12.71 -14.97 -8.99
C VAL A 19 -12.23 -14.54 -7.61
N VAL A 20 -12.69 -13.39 -7.12
CA VAL A 20 -12.41 -12.93 -5.75
C VAL A 20 -12.92 -13.96 -4.73
N PHE A 21 -14.17 -14.42 -4.87
CA PHE A 21 -14.76 -15.33 -3.90
C PHE A 21 -14.13 -16.73 -3.89
N LYS A 22 -13.78 -17.29 -5.05
CA LYS A 22 -13.26 -18.66 -5.16
C LYS A 22 -11.74 -18.78 -5.05
N VAL A 23 -10.98 -17.76 -5.41
CA VAL A 23 -9.51 -17.85 -5.48
C VAL A 23 -8.85 -17.09 -4.34
N ILE A 24 -9.40 -15.93 -3.99
CA ILE A 24 -8.83 -15.05 -2.96
C ILE A 24 -9.30 -15.56 -1.59
N ILE A 25 -10.61 -15.59 -1.32
CA ILE A 25 -11.17 -15.92 0.02
C ILE A 25 -10.63 -17.24 0.63
N PRO A 26 -10.61 -18.40 -0.06
CA PRO A 26 -10.14 -19.64 0.59
C PRO A 26 -8.64 -19.65 0.92
N LYS A 27 -7.81 -18.77 0.32
CA LYS A 27 -6.42 -18.57 0.75
C LYS A 27 -6.31 -17.76 2.06
N PHE A 28 -7.35 -16.99 2.41
CA PHE A 28 -7.39 -16.17 3.62
C PHE A 28 -8.13 -16.83 4.78
N MET A 29 -9.06 -17.76 4.54
CA MET A 29 -9.79 -18.46 5.62
C MET A 29 -8.91 -19.37 6.49
N ASN A 30 -7.73 -19.78 6.02
CA ASN A 30 -6.78 -20.59 6.80
C ASN A 30 -5.80 -19.75 7.64
N LYS A 31 -5.83 -18.42 7.52
CA LYS A 31 -5.07 -17.51 8.39
C LYS A 31 -6.03 -16.88 9.39
N THR A 32 -5.75 -17.08 10.68
CA THR A 32 -6.42 -16.40 11.80
C THR A 32 -6.47 -14.88 11.55
N GLY A 33 -7.35 -14.15 12.24
CA GLY A 33 -7.64 -12.72 11.97
C GLY A 33 -6.43 -11.78 11.83
N GLY A 34 -5.25 -12.16 12.35
CA GLY A 34 -3.98 -11.47 12.07
C GLY A 34 -3.58 -11.47 10.60
N GLY A 35 -3.71 -12.59 9.88
CA GLY A 35 -3.32 -12.66 8.46
C GLY A 35 -4.19 -11.79 7.53
N ILE A 36 -5.46 -11.57 7.89
CA ILE A 36 -6.35 -10.64 7.17
C ILE A 36 -5.88 -9.20 7.39
N ALA A 37 -5.58 -8.81 8.63
CA ALA A 37 -5.07 -7.48 8.94
C ALA A 37 -3.73 -7.20 8.24
N ILE A 38 -2.84 -8.19 8.18
CA ILE A 38 -1.55 -8.10 7.47
C ILE A 38 -1.77 -7.89 5.97
N TYR A 39 -2.63 -8.71 5.34
CA TYR A 39 -2.92 -8.57 3.93
C TYR A 39 -3.56 -7.23 3.60
N GLN A 40 -4.53 -6.79 4.41
CA GLN A 40 -5.18 -5.49 4.24
C GLN A 40 -4.15 -4.35 4.33
N ALA A 41 -3.31 -4.35 5.37
CA ALA A 41 -2.28 -3.35 5.54
C ALA A 41 -1.26 -3.38 4.38
N ALA A 42 -0.93 -4.56 3.84
CA ALA A 42 0.02 -4.68 2.74
C ALA A 42 -0.57 -4.15 1.43
N SER A 43 -1.84 -4.49 1.16
CA SER A 43 -2.58 -3.94 0.02
C SER A 43 -2.74 -2.42 0.13
N GLU A 44 -3.02 -1.91 1.33
CA GLU A 44 -3.15 -0.48 1.59
C GLU A 44 -1.81 0.26 1.46
N LEU A 45 -0.69 -0.35 1.86
CA LEU A 45 0.64 0.19 1.59
C LEU A 45 0.90 0.28 0.08
N LYS A 46 0.56 -0.77 -0.67
CA LYS A 46 0.70 -0.77 -2.14
C LYS A 46 -0.08 0.38 -2.76
N THR A 47 -1.35 0.51 -2.42
CA THR A 47 -2.19 1.63 -2.88
C THR A 47 -1.58 2.97 -2.49
N GLY A 48 -1.09 3.11 -1.25
CA GLY A 48 -0.45 4.33 -0.78
C GLY A 48 0.81 4.71 -1.57
N VAL A 49 1.67 3.75 -1.86
CA VAL A 49 2.87 3.97 -2.69
C VAL A 49 2.49 4.32 -4.13
N ASP A 50 1.51 3.63 -4.72
CA ASP A 50 1.03 3.90 -6.07
C ASP A 50 0.39 5.30 -6.18
N ASP A 51 -0.37 5.71 -5.15
CA ASP A 51 -0.98 7.03 -5.04
C ASP A 51 0.08 8.14 -4.93
N ILE A 52 1.06 7.98 -4.03
CA ILE A 52 2.19 8.92 -3.87
C ILE A 52 2.95 9.05 -5.19
N ARG A 53 3.26 7.93 -5.84
CA ARG A 53 3.91 7.89 -7.14
C ARG A 53 3.09 8.60 -8.21
N SER A 54 1.80 8.30 -8.30
CA SER A 54 0.88 8.92 -9.27
C SER A 54 0.75 10.43 -9.04
N TYR A 55 0.71 10.87 -7.78
CA TYR A 55 0.71 12.28 -7.43
C TYR A 55 2.01 12.97 -7.88
N TYR A 56 3.16 12.40 -7.54
CA TYR A 56 4.46 12.94 -7.92
C TYR A 56 4.61 13.04 -9.45
N PHE A 57 4.24 11.99 -10.18
CA PHE A 57 4.28 12.00 -11.64
C PHE A 57 3.43 13.12 -12.25
N ARG A 58 2.25 13.40 -11.68
CA ARG A 58 1.34 14.45 -12.19
C ARG A 58 1.79 15.87 -11.82
N ASN A 59 2.41 16.05 -10.65
CA ASN A 59 2.66 17.38 -10.09
C ASN A 59 4.14 17.78 -10.06
N GLY A 60 5.06 16.84 -10.30
CA GLY A 60 6.51 17.04 -10.24
C GLY A 60 7.07 17.31 -8.83
N LYS A 61 6.25 17.16 -7.78
CA LYS A 61 6.65 17.37 -6.39
C LYS A 61 5.79 16.57 -5.43
N PHE A 62 6.36 16.25 -4.27
CA PHE A 62 5.62 15.68 -3.15
C PHE A 62 4.88 16.75 -2.34
N THR A 63 3.98 16.31 -1.46
CA THR A 63 3.24 17.15 -0.53
C THR A 63 2.89 16.35 0.73
N ASN A 64 1.93 16.79 1.52
CA ASN A 64 1.48 16.09 2.71
C ASN A 64 0.90 14.72 2.34
N ILE A 65 1.21 13.69 3.14
CA ILE A 65 0.79 12.30 2.88
C ILE A 65 -0.73 12.20 2.70
N GLY A 66 -1.52 12.86 3.54
CA GLY A 66 -2.98 12.83 3.51
C GLY A 66 -3.61 13.47 2.27
N ILE A 67 -2.88 14.30 1.55
CA ILE A 67 -3.31 14.86 0.25
C ILE A 67 -3.04 13.84 -0.87
N MET A 68 -1.96 13.08 -0.76
CA MET A 68 -1.53 12.15 -1.80
C MET A 68 -2.26 10.81 -1.70
N THR A 69 -2.54 10.31 -0.49
CA THR A 69 -3.18 9.01 -0.29
C THR A 69 -4.11 8.96 0.91
N ILE A 70 -5.11 8.07 0.85
CA ILE A 70 -6.06 7.82 1.94
C ILE A 70 -5.56 6.77 2.95
N SER A 71 -4.47 6.06 2.66
CA SER A 71 -3.96 4.97 3.49
C SER A 71 -3.80 5.38 4.96
N ALA A 72 -4.41 4.61 5.85
CA ALA A 72 -4.49 4.87 7.29
C ALA A 72 -3.27 4.37 8.07
N GLY A 73 -2.44 3.49 7.50
CA GLY A 73 -1.26 2.95 8.17
C GLY A 73 -0.08 3.92 8.34
N PHE A 74 -0.09 5.09 7.67
CA PHE A 74 0.96 6.10 7.83
C PHE A 74 0.91 6.77 9.21
N GLU A 75 2.08 7.05 9.79
CA GLU A 75 2.20 7.57 11.16
C GLU A 75 1.61 8.97 11.34
N ASP A 76 1.75 9.82 10.34
CA ASP A 76 1.25 11.18 10.31
C ASP A 76 0.79 11.49 8.89
N LYS A 77 -0.45 11.97 8.74
CA LYS A 77 -1.02 12.35 7.44
C LYS A 77 -0.70 13.80 7.07
N ASP A 78 -0.38 14.63 8.06
CA ASP A 78 -0.04 16.03 7.85
C ASP A 78 1.47 16.21 7.61
N ILE A 79 2.27 15.15 7.68
CA ILE A 79 3.69 15.21 7.36
C ILE A 79 3.93 15.44 5.87
N LEU A 80 4.82 16.39 5.56
CA LEU A 80 5.33 16.60 4.21
C LEU A 80 6.24 15.44 3.82
N PHE A 81 5.81 14.63 2.86
CA PHE A 81 6.66 13.63 2.23
C PHE A 81 7.67 14.34 1.32
N ASP A 82 8.92 13.92 1.36
CA ASP A 82 10.01 14.56 0.62
C ASP A 82 11.17 13.58 0.42
N PHE A 83 12.12 13.94 -0.44
CA PHE A 83 13.34 13.15 -0.62
C PHE A 83 14.13 13.04 0.69
N ASP A 84 14.65 11.84 0.94
CA ASP A 84 15.46 11.45 2.10
C ASP A 84 14.78 11.66 3.47
N LYS A 85 13.47 11.90 3.49
CA LYS A 85 12.65 12.00 4.72
C LYS A 85 11.75 10.78 4.85
N PRO A 86 12.13 9.78 5.64
CA PRO A 86 11.32 8.58 5.82
C PRO A 86 10.03 8.91 6.58
N VAL A 87 8.94 8.26 6.18
CA VAL A 87 7.66 8.26 6.90
C VAL A 87 7.31 6.82 7.22
N ARG A 88 6.92 6.56 8.46
CA ARG A 88 6.59 5.19 8.88
C ARG A 88 5.21 4.77 8.44
N TYR A 89 5.10 3.49 8.11
CA TYR A 89 3.86 2.81 7.82
C TYR A 89 3.74 1.55 8.69
N GLY A 90 2.54 1.32 9.22
CA GLY A 90 2.29 0.27 10.20
C GLY A 90 1.05 -0.57 9.94
N VAL A 91 0.96 -1.64 10.74
CA VAL A 91 -0.19 -2.53 10.81
C VAL A 91 -0.93 -2.25 12.11
N ASN A 92 -2.23 -2.01 12.03
CA ASN A 92 -3.08 -1.96 13.21
C ASN A 92 -3.51 -3.37 13.60
N GLU A 93 -2.99 -3.87 14.71
CA GLU A 93 -3.41 -5.14 15.29
C GLU A 93 -4.09 -4.88 16.63
N LYS A 94 -5.39 -5.21 16.71
CA LYS A 94 -6.20 -5.09 17.95
C LYS A 94 -6.16 -3.68 18.57
N GLY A 95 -6.12 -2.64 17.75
CA GLY A 95 -6.10 -1.24 18.19
C GLY A 95 -4.69 -0.71 18.48
N ILE A 96 -3.65 -1.53 18.35
CA ILE A 96 -2.25 -1.12 18.52
C ILE A 96 -1.62 -0.96 17.14
N MET A 97 -1.19 0.26 16.81
CA MET A 97 -0.44 0.52 15.58
C MET A 97 1.01 0.07 15.75
N ASN A 98 1.42 -0.91 14.94
CA ASN A 98 2.80 -1.38 14.86
C ASN A 98 3.43 -0.80 13.59
N TYR A 99 4.28 0.23 13.71
CA TYR A 99 5.03 0.74 12.57
C TYR A 99 6.11 -0.25 12.17
N CYS A 100 5.99 -0.78 10.96
CA CYS A 100 6.79 -1.92 10.50
C CYS A 100 7.79 -1.54 9.42
N VAL A 101 7.49 -0.55 8.59
CA VAL A 101 8.36 -0.10 7.50
C VAL A 101 8.49 1.42 7.46
N GLU A 102 9.56 1.89 6.85
CA GLU A 102 9.80 3.28 6.49
C GLU A 102 9.69 3.43 4.98
N VAL A 103 8.83 4.33 4.54
CA VAL A 103 8.67 4.72 3.13
C VAL A 103 9.52 5.98 2.92
N VAL A 104 10.45 5.95 1.97
CA VAL A 104 11.35 7.07 1.70
C VAL A 104 11.57 7.25 0.20
N ALA A 105 11.44 8.48 -0.29
CA ALA A 105 11.84 8.81 -1.65
C ALA A 105 13.34 9.11 -1.70
N LYS A 106 14.04 8.63 -2.74
CA LYS A 106 15.48 8.90 -2.94
C LYS A 106 15.79 9.17 -4.41
N GLN A 107 16.82 9.97 -4.63
CA GLN A 107 17.47 10.16 -5.92
C GLN A 107 18.78 9.34 -5.96
N GLU A 108 18.87 8.38 -6.87
CA GLU A 108 20.04 7.52 -7.02
C GLU A 108 20.32 7.25 -8.50
N ASN A 109 21.58 7.41 -8.91
CA ASN A 109 22.06 7.14 -10.28
C ASN A 109 21.22 7.81 -11.39
N GLY A 110 20.74 9.03 -11.13
CA GLY A 110 19.91 9.79 -12.07
C GLY A 110 18.45 9.33 -12.18
N GLY A 111 18.01 8.39 -11.33
CA GLY A 111 16.62 7.99 -11.20
C GLY A 111 16.03 8.35 -9.84
N GLU A 112 14.71 8.42 -9.78
CA GLU A 112 13.97 8.75 -8.56
C GLU A 112 13.11 7.55 -8.14
N TYR A 113 13.22 7.14 -6.88
CA TYR A 113 12.61 5.90 -6.40
C TYR A 113 11.97 6.10 -5.03
N ILE A 114 10.90 5.36 -4.77
CA ILE A 114 10.37 5.11 -3.43
C ILE A 114 10.96 3.79 -2.95
N TYR A 115 11.52 3.81 -1.74
CA TYR A 115 12.01 2.65 -1.02
C TYR A 115 11.10 2.33 0.16
N VAL A 116 10.90 1.04 0.40
CA VAL A 116 10.18 0.53 1.57
C VAL A 116 11.16 -0.29 2.40
N ASN A 117 11.68 0.32 3.46
CA ASN A 117 12.72 -0.25 4.32
C ASN A 117 12.12 -0.82 5.60
N ASP A 118 12.73 -1.86 6.15
CA ASP A 118 12.28 -2.41 7.44
C ASP A 118 12.67 -1.50 8.60
N THR A 119 11.74 -1.28 9.53
CA THR A 119 12.07 -0.72 10.85
C THR A 119 12.71 -1.78 11.75
N SER A 120 13.20 -1.38 12.92
CA SER A 120 13.65 -2.31 13.97
C SER A 120 12.51 -3.01 14.72
N ASN A 121 11.23 -2.69 14.45
CA ASN A 121 10.10 -3.30 15.13
C ASN A 121 9.93 -4.77 14.73
N ASN A 122 10.06 -5.67 15.70
CA ASN A 122 10.06 -7.12 15.52
C ASN A 122 8.86 -7.80 16.20
N SER A 123 7.75 -7.08 16.40
CA SER A 123 6.47 -7.72 16.74
C SER A 123 6.09 -8.76 15.69
N ASP A 124 5.29 -9.75 16.07
CA ASP A 124 4.92 -10.84 15.15
C ASP A 124 4.16 -10.32 13.93
N ALA A 125 3.29 -9.32 14.14
CA ALA A 125 2.66 -8.58 13.04
C ALA A 125 3.68 -7.93 12.10
N CYS A 126 4.71 -7.25 12.61
CA CYS A 126 5.72 -6.65 11.75
C CYS A 126 6.57 -7.69 11.03
N LYS A 127 6.91 -8.81 11.67
CA LYS A 127 7.64 -9.91 10.99
C LYS A 127 6.82 -10.47 9.82
N GLU A 128 5.55 -10.78 10.03
CA GLU A 128 4.68 -11.31 8.98
C GLU A 128 4.46 -10.27 7.87
N PHE A 129 4.23 -9.00 8.24
CA PHE A 129 4.03 -7.90 7.29
C PHE A 129 5.25 -7.68 6.40
N LYS A 130 6.43 -7.56 6.99
CA LYS A 130 7.69 -7.35 6.25
C LYS A 130 7.97 -8.49 5.28
N GLN A 131 7.60 -9.73 5.63
CA GLN A 131 7.78 -10.91 4.78
C GLN A 131 6.67 -11.10 3.74
N HIS A 132 5.60 -10.31 3.79
CA HIS A 132 4.49 -10.42 2.87
C HIS A 132 4.92 -10.08 1.43
N SER A 133 4.51 -10.87 0.44
CA SER A 133 4.96 -10.73 -0.96
C SER A 133 4.70 -9.34 -1.53
N ILE A 134 3.51 -8.78 -1.27
CA ILE A 134 3.17 -7.40 -1.68
C ILE A 134 4.18 -6.38 -1.14
N VAL A 135 4.64 -6.52 0.10
CA VAL A 135 5.60 -5.58 0.70
C VAL A 135 6.98 -5.79 0.08
N GLN A 136 7.35 -7.03 -0.24
CA GLN A 136 8.60 -7.35 -0.92
C GLN A 136 8.64 -6.80 -2.36
N ASP A 137 7.51 -6.79 -3.07
CA ASP A 137 7.41 -6.19 -4.41
C ASP A 137 7.55 -4.65 -4.37
N LEU A 138 7.37 -4.02 -3.21
CA LEU A 138 7.45 -2.58 -3.01
C LEU A 138 8.81 -2.09 -2.49
N ARG A 139 9.80 -2.98 -2.30
CA ARG A 139 11.11 -2.59 -1.72
C ARG A 139 11.79 -1.46 -2.47
N LYS A 140 11.57 -1.39 -3.79
CA LYS A 140 12.04 -0.31 -4.65
C LYS A 140 11.05 -0.09 -5.80
N VAL A 141 10.45 1.08 -5.85
CA VAL A 141 9.49 1.49 -6.88
C VAL A 141 10.01 2.73 -7.59
N ASN A 142 10.12 2.69 -8.92
CA ASN A 142 10.52 3.85 -9.71
C ASN A 142 9.38 4.88 -9.74
N LEU A 143 9.68 6.16 -9.54
CA LEU A 143 8.69 7.24 -9.63
C LEU A 143 8.24 7.52 -11.07
N ALA A 144 9.11 7.29 -12.05
CA ALA A 144 8.76 7.40 -13.46
C ALA A 144 7.81 6.27 -13.88
N PHE A 145 6.75 6.59 -14.63
CA PHE A 145 5.98 5.60 -15.37
C PHE A 145 6.70 5.36 -16.71
N ASN A 146 7.43 4.23 -16.79
CA ASN A 146 7.90 3.70 -18.06
C ASN A 146 6.79 2.91 -18.74
#